data_AF-A0A3M1AFA8-F1
#
_entry.id   AF-A0A3M1AFA8-F1
#
_cell.length_a   1.000
_cell.length_b   1.000
_cell.length_c   1.000
_cell.angle_alpha   90.00
_cell.angle_beta   90.00
_cell.angle_gamma   90.00
#
_symmetry.space_group_name_H-M   'P 1'
#
loop_
_entity.id
_entity.type
_entity.pdbx_description
1 polymer ?
#
loop_
_entity_poly.entity_id
_entity_poly.type
_entity_poly.pdbx_seq_one_letter_code
_entity_poly.pdbx_strand_id
1 'polypeptide(L)' 'NYKDKPENALGFLAELGNPFARLGADATGRTAIDWGLYGVPETYVIAGDGTVMLRFAGPITTRVMEEKILPAIDKARAR' A
#
# COMPACT_ATOMS: atom_id res chain seq x y z
N ASN A 1 -6.91 3.69 3.91
CA ASN A 1 -7.56 5.00 4.12
C ASN A 1 -6.77 5.72 5.21
N TYR A 2 -6.02 6.76 4.84
CA TYR A 2 -5.19 7.55 5.76
C TYR A 2 -5.82 8.93 5.92
N LYS A 3 -6.29 9.26 7.14
CA LYS A 3 -6.96 10.52 7.46
C LYS A 3 -8.11 10.93 6.51
N ASP A 4 -8.71 9.98 5.79
CA ASP A 4 -9.82 10.26 4.87
C ASP A 4 -11.14 9.94 5.56
N LYS A 5 -12.21 10.63 5.15
CA LYS A 5 -13.55 10.36 5.66
C LYS A 5 -14.02 8.99 5.15
N PRO A 6 -14.57 8.12 6.00
CA PRO A 6 -15.02 6.79 5.58
C PRO A 6 -15.98 6.84 4.40
N GLU A 7 -16.89 7.82 4.35
CA GLU A 7 -17.86 7.98 3.27
C GLU A 7 -17.20 8.22 1.90
N ASN A 8 -16.14 9.03 1.85
CA ASN A 8 -15.42 9.36 0.60
C ASN A 8 -14.70 8.14 0.05
N ALA A 9 -14.02 7.38 0.90
CA ALA A 9 -13.30 6.18 0.50
C ALA A 9 -14.26 5.10 -0.04
N LEU A 10 -15.44 4.96 0.57
CA LEU A 10 -16.47 4.03 0.10
C LEU A 10 -17.06 4.47 -1.24
N GLY A 11 -17.34 5.77 -1.42
CA GLY A 11 -17.81 6.32 -2.70
C GLY A 11 -16.81 6.09 -3.84
N PHE A 12 -15.53 6.36 -3.59
CA PHE A 12 -14.45 6.14 -4.55
C PHE A 12 -14.34 4.67 -5.00
N LEU A 13 -14.40 3.73 -4.04
CA LEU A 13 -14.33 2.30 -4.34
C LEU A 13 -15.59 1.78 -5.07
N ALA A 14 -16.75 2.39 -4.81
CA ALA A 14 -17.98 2.07 -5.53
C ALA A 14 -17.94 2.52 -6.99
N GLU A 15 -17.33 3.68 -7.27
CA GLU A 15 -17.25 4.26 -8.61
C GLU A 15 -16.18 3.59 -9.48
N LEU A 16 -14.98 3.35 -8.93
CA LEU A 16 -13.82 2.86 -9.70
C LEU A 16 -13.53 1.37 -9.50
N GLY A 17 -14.30 0.71 -8.64
CA GLY A 17 -14.08 -0.67 -8.23
C GLY A 17 -13.05 -0.81 -7.10
N ASN A 18 -13.06 -1.95 -6.44
CA ASN A 18 -12.18 -2.24 -5.31
C ASN A 18 -11.16 -3.34 -5.66
N PRO A 19 -9.87 -2.98 -5.90
CA PRO A 19 -8.82 -3.96 -6.19
C PRO A 19 -8.23 -4.60 -4.92
N PHE A 20 -8.66 -4.21 -3.72
CA PHE A 20 -8.03 -4.60 -2.47
C PHE A 20 -8.75 -5.78 -1.81
N ALA A 21 -7.97 -6.79 -1.40
CA ALA A 21 -8.50 -7.93 -0.65
C ALA A 21 -8.95 -7.56 0.78
N ARG A 22 -8.35 -6.52 1.36
CA ARG A 22 -8.72 -5.95 2.67
C ARG A 22 -8.50 -4.44 2.67
N LEU A 23 -9.31 -3.73 3.44
CA LEU A 23 -9.23 -2.28 3.63
C LEU A 23 -8.89 -1.96 5.08
N GLY A 24 -7.83 -1.17 5.30
CA GLY A 24 -7.47 -0.62 6.59
C GLY A 24 -7.80 0.87 6.67
N ALA A 25 -8.30 1.33 7.82
CA ALA A 25 -8.54 2.74 8.11
C ALA A 25 -7.61 3.20 9.23
N ASP A 26 -6.80 4.23 8.94
CA ASP A 26 -5.94 4.91 9.90
C ASP A 26 -6.46 6.34 10.12
N ALA A 27 -7.54 6.43 10.89
CA ALA A 27 -8.22 7.70 11.16
C ALA A 27 -7.38 8.63 12.04
N THR A 28 -6.56 8.08 12.92
CA THR A 28 -5.72 8.85 13.85
C THR A 28 -4.33 9.17 13.26
N GLY A 29 -3.94 8.51 12.17
CA GLY A 29 -2.61 8.65 11.56
C GLY A 29 -1.50 7.93 12.32
N ARG A 30 -1.86 7.08 13.31
CA ARG A 30 -0.88 6.41 14.16
C ARG A 30 -0.17 5.30 13.40
N THR A 31 -0.90 4.57 12.55
CA THR A 31 -0.30 3.54 11.70
C THR A 31 0.70 4.17 10.73
N ALA A 32 0.41 5.33 10.15
CA ALA A 32 1.38 6.04 9.31
C ALA A 32 2.69 6.35 10.05
N ILE A 33 2.63 6.74 11.32
CA ILE A 33 3.83 7.00 12.14
C ILE A 33 4.61 5.72 12.39
N ASP A 34 3.94 4.65 12.82
CA ASP A 34 4.61 3.38 13.17
C ASP A 34 5.28 2.73 11.94
N TRP A 35 4.76 2.99 10.73
CA TRP A 35 5.36 2.56 9.47
C TRP A 35 6.39 3.56 8.89
N GLY A 36 6.59 4.71 9.53
CA GLY A 36 7.51 5.74 9.09
C GLY A 36 7.11 6.42 7.77
N LEU A 37 5.80 6.47 7.47
CA LEU A 37 5.28 7.16 6.29
C LEU A 37 5.67 8.64 6.33
N TYR A 38 6.17 9.13 5.20
CA TYR A 38 6.49 10.55 5.02
C TYR A 38 5.40 11.26 4.21
N GLY A 39 4.69 10.52 3.35
CA GLY A 39 3.57 11.03 2.55
C GLY A 39 2.74 9.90 1.94
N VAL A 40 1.75 10.27 1.13
CA VAL A 40 0.96 9.34 0.30
C VAL A 40 1.02 9.79 -1.16
N PRO A 41 0.99 8.87 -2.14
CA PRO A 41 0.91 7.40 -1.99
C PRO A 41 2.27 6.74 -1.67
N GLU A 42 2.23 5.70 -0.84
CA GLU A 42 3.35 4.79 -0.57
C GLU A 42 2.87 3.33 -0.72
N THR A 43 3.77 2.45 -1.17
CA THR A 43 3.53 1.03 -1.41
C THR A 43 4.60 0.19 -0.73
N TYR A 44 4.18 -0.90 -0.05
CA TYR A 44 5.07 -1.82 0.64
C TYR A 44 4.90 -3.23 0.09
N VAL A 45 6.01 -3.98 -0.03
CA VAL A 45 6.01 -5.42 -0.26
C VAL A 45 6.54 -6.09 0.99
N ILE A 46 5.77 -7.03 1.54
CA ILE A 46 6.05 -7.69 2.82
C ILE A 46 6.09 -9.20 2.57
N ALA A 47 7.13 -9.88 3.06
CA ALA A 47 7.26 -11.34 3.00
C ALA A 47 6.34 -12.05 4.01
N GLY A 48 6.17 -13.37 3.87
CA GLY A 48 5.29 -14.15 4.74
C GLY A 48 5.67 -14.12 6.22
N ASP A 49 6.95 -13.90 6.52
CA ASP A 49 7.50 -13.75 7.88
C ASP A 49 7.34 -12.33 8.46
N GLY A 50 6.72 -11.40 7.70
CA GLY A 50 6.52 -10.01 8.10
C GLY A 50 7.68 -9.08 7.75
N THR A 51 8.75 -9.56 7.10
CA THR A 51 9.87 -8.71 6.68
C THR A 51 9.45 -7.76 5.55
N VAL A 52 9.74 -6.46 5.67
CA VAL A 52 9.55 -5.49 4.59
C VAL A 52 10.64 -5.68 3.54
N MET A 53 10.24 -6.13 2.35
CA MET A 53 11.15 -6.39 1.22
C MET A 53 11.31 -5.18 0.31
N LEU A 54 10.30 -4.30 0.27
CA LEU A 54 10.34 -3.05 -0.48
C LEU A 54 9.44 -2.01 0.21
N ARG A 55 9.94 -0.77 0.24
CA ARG A 55 9.14 0.44 0.43
C ARG A 55 9.33 1.33 -0.80
N PHE A 56 8.24 1.73 -1.43
CA PHE A 56 8.24 2.63 -2.57
C PHE A 56 7.34 3.84 -2.30
N ALA A 57 7.90 5.05 -2.43
CA ALA A 57 7.16 6.30 -2.31
C ALA A 57 6.87 6.87 -3.69
N GLY A 58 5.59 7.08 -3.99
CA GLY A 58 5.10 7.57 -5.29
C GLY A 58 3.98 6.72 -5.88
N PRO A 59 3.37 7.19 -6.98
CA PRO A 59 2.31 6.46 -7.69
C PRO A 59 2.88 5.22 -8.38
N ILE A 60 2.09 4.15 -8.40
CA ILE A 60 2.43 2.93 -9.15
C ILE A 60 2.13 3.18 -10.63
N THR A 61 3.17 3.12 -11.45
CA THR A 61 3.07 3.07 -12.91
C THR A 61 3.44 1.68 -13.42
N THR A 62 3.14 1.35 -14.67
CA THR A 62 3.56 0.07 -15.29
C THR A 62 5.05 -0.18 -15.12
N ARG A 63 5.87 0.85 -15.36
CA ARG A 63 7.32 0.77 -15.19
C ARG A 63 7.73 0.45 -13.75
N VAL A 64 7.12 1.12 -12.77
CA VAL A 64 7.40 0.86 -11.35
C VAL A 64 6.98 -0.56 -10.97
N MET A 65 5.85 -1.03 -11.51
CA MET A 65 5.37 -2.38 -11.29
C MET A 65 6.38 -3.42 -11.79
N GLU A 66 6.82 -3.29 -13.04
CA GLU A 66 7.75 -4.21 -13.69
C GLU A 66 9.16 -4.17 -13.12
N GLU A 67 9.70 -2.97 -12.89
CA GLU A 67 11.12 -2.82 -12.51
C GLU A 67 11.36 -2.96 -11.00
N LYS A 68 10.33 -2.73 -10.16
CA LYS A 68 10.51 -2.66 -8.69
C LYS A 68 9.60 -3.62 -7.93
N ILE A 69 8.29 -3.53 -8.17
CA ILE A 69 7.31 -4.23 -7.32
C ILE A 69 7.30 -5.73 -7.59
N LEU A 70 7.18 -6.15 -8.86
CA LEU A 70 7.16 -7.58 -9.22
C LEU A 70 8.45 -8.30 -8.78
N PRO A 71 9.67 -7.76 -9.05
CA PRO A 71 10.90 -8.38 -8.55
C PRO A 71 10.97 -8.48 -7.02
N ALA A 72 10.41 -7.50 -6.29
CA ALA A 72 10.36 -7.56 -4.83
C ALA A 72 9.36 -8.62 -4.34
N ILE A 73 8.24 -8.81 -5.03
CA ILE A 73 7.27 -9.88 -4.75
C ILE A 73 7.92 -11.24 -4.96
N ASP A 74 8.67 -11.44 -6.05
CA ASP A 74 9.35 -12.71 -6.32
C ASP A 74 10.35 -13.06 -5.21
N LYS A 75 11.13 -12.07 -4.75
CA LYS A 75 12.03 -12.24 -3.60
C LYS A 75 11.28 -12.53 -2.30
N ALA A 76 10.13 -11.89 -2.09
CA ALA A 76 9.30 -12.09 -0.90
C ALA A 76 8.69 -13.50 -0.86
N ARG A 77 8.37 -14.10 -2.01
CA ARG A 77 7.82 -15.46 -2.12
C ARG A 77 8.87 -16.54 -1.89
N ALA A 78 10.14 -16.24 -2.17
CA ALA A 78 11.25 -17.17 -1.98
C ALA A 78 11.74 -17.25 -0.51
N ARG A 79 11.11 -16.50 0.40
CA ARG A 79 11.44 -16.39 1.81
C ARG A 79 10.33 -17.01 2.65
#